data_AF-A0A957ZKD6-F1
#
_entry.id   AF-A0A957ZKD6-F1
#
_cell.length_a   1.000
_cell.length_b   1.000
_cell.length_c   1.000
_cell.angle_alpha   90.00
_cell.angle_beta   90.00
_cell.angle_gamma   90.00
#
_symmetry.space_group_name_H-M   'P 1'
#
loop_
_entity.id
_entity.type
_entity.pdbx_description
1 polymer ?
#
loop_
_entity_poly.entity_id
_entity_poly.type
_entity_poly.pdbx_seq_one_letter_code
_entity_poly.pdbx_strand_id
1 'polypeptide(L)'
;LPIEPWEVQLMLDEGDKLVPGMSKARILRAWAGVRPLYQEGYAGDSRDATRALALLDHQQRDGVSGFLTITGGKWTTFRLMAQTTMDKACAQLGVERACRTADTPVPGTEQGYYWLGHRLHEVEEHHLQGDLVCECELVTRAMIEQAAQNNPTVTLDDLRRDVRLGMGPCQGGFCTFRAAGILAEGGEGRGARDEEEAAVPSATSEWEVAYMQSPKHNIGANGARRSNRRFDNPNLLLRDFLQERWRGLTPVLWGRQLKQERLDELIYLSVMNV
;
A
#
# COMPACT_ATOMS: atom_id res chain seq x y z
N LEU A 1 -0.51 10.40 -12.12
CA LEU A 1 -1.52 11.44 -12.37
C LEU A 1 -1.12 12.63 -11.52
N PRO A 2 -0.75 13.75 -12.14
CA PRO A 2 -0.49 14.97 -11.38
C PRO A 2 -1.79 15.44 -10.73
N ILE A 3 -1.69 15.99 -9.53
CA ILE A 3 -2.79 16.74 -8.90
C ILE A 3 -2.61 18.18 -9.33
N GLU A 4 -3.59 18.72 -10.06
CA GLU A 4 -3.52 20.08 -10.56
C GLU A 4 -3.89 21.09 -9.46
N PRO A 5 -3.28 22.29 -9.43
CA PRO A 5 -3.53 23.28 -8.38
C PRO A 5 -5.01 23.65 -8.21
N TRP A 6 -5.77 23.68 -9.30
CA TRP A 6 -7.20 24.00 -9.27
C TRP A 6 -8.03 22.91 -8.58
N GLU A 7 -7.62 21.64 -8.63
CA GLU A 7 -8.32 20.55 -7.95
C GLU A 7 -8.23 20.72 -6.43
N VAL A 8 -7.05 21.13 -5.94
CA VAL A 8 -6.83 21.42 -4.51
C VAL A 8 -7.64 22.65 -4.10
N GLN A 9 -7.60 23.73 -4.89
CA GLN A 9 -8.35 24.95 -4.59
C GLN A 9 -9.86 24.68 -4.53
N LEU A 10 -10.40 23.92 -5.49
CA LEU A 10 -11.80 23.53 -5.49
C LEU A 10 -12.19 22.78 -4.22
N MET A 11 -11.37 21.83 -3.76
CA MET A 11 -11.65 21.09 -2.52
C MET A 11 -11.64 22.00 -1.29
N LEU A 12 -10.76 23.00 -1.24
CA LEU A 12 -10.71 23.98 -0.15
C LEU A 12 -11.94 24.89 -0.16
N ASP A 13 -12.31 25.41 -1.34
CA ASP A 13 -13.47 26.29 -1.51
C ASP A 13 -14.77 25.57 -1.15
N GLU A 14 -14.95 24.32 -1.58
CA GLU A 14 -16.13 23.52 -1.22
C GLU A 14 -16.17 23.19 0.27
N GLY A 15 -15.02 22.89 0.89
CA GLY A 15 -14.98 22.61 2.31
C GLY A 15 -15.18 23.84 3.19
N ASP A 16 -14.76 25.03 2.76
CA ASP A 16 -15.03 26.30 3.46
C ASP A 16 -16.53 26.60 3.55
N LYS A 17 -17.34 26.13 2.59
CA LYS A 17 -18.80 26.24 2.67
C LYS A 17 -19.39 25.40 3.81
N LEU A 18 -18.74 24.29 4.16
CA LEU A 18 -19.17 23.38 5.23
C LEU A 18 -18.56 23.75 6.59
N VAL A 19 -17.27 24.13 6.58
CA VAL A 19 -16.48 24.47 7.77
C VAL A 19 -15.72 25.76 7.49
N PRO A 20 -16.27 26.93 7.86
CA PRO A 20 -15.66 28.22 7.55
C PRO A 20 -14.21 28.35 8.05
N GLY A 21 -13.29 28.64 7.14
CA GLY A 21 -11.87 28.82 7.44
C GLY A 21 -11.03 27.54 7.37
N MET A 22 -11.59 26.42 6.92
CA MET A 22 -10.86 25.18 6.63
C MET A 22 -9.69 25.43 5.65
N SER A 23 -9.85 26.31 4.68
CA SER A 23 -8.78 26.69 3.72
C SER A 23 -7.54 27.30 4.40
N LYS A 24 -7.69 27.85 5.61
CA LYS A 24 -6.58 28.40 6.41
C LYS A 24 -5.85 27.33 7.22
N ALA A 25 -6.40 26.12 7.29
CA ALA A 25 -5.77 25.01 8.00
C ALA A 25 -4.51 24.55 7.26
N ARG A 26 -3.56 23.98 8.01
CA ARG A 26 -2.35 23.40 7.43
C ARG A 26 -2.70 22.14 6.65
N ILE A 27 -2.65 22.22 5.33
CA ILE A 27 -2.80 21.06 4.44
C ILE A 27 -1.55 20.19 4.56
N LEU A 28 -1.72 18.94 4.98
CA LEU A 28 -0.62 17.99 5.13
C LEU A 28 -0.29 17.29 3.81
N ARG A 29 -1.31 16.93 3.02
CA ARG A 29 -1.16 16.13 1.80
C ARG A 29 -2.42 16.19 0.94
N ALA A 30 -2.22 16.09 -0.38
CA ALA A 30 -3.25 15.70 -1.35
C ALA A 30 -2.93 14.33 -1.96
N TRP A 31 -3.95 13.57 -2.34
CA TRP A 31 -3.81 12.30 -3.06
C TRP A 31 -4.90 12.20 -4.13
N ALA A 32 -4.59 11.52 -5.22
CA ALA A 32 -5.54 11.24 -6.29
C ALA A 32 -5.54 9.74 -6.62
N GLY A 33 -6.68 9.26 -7.10
CA GLY A 33 -6.85 7.90 -7.57
C GLY A 33 -7.80 7.87 -8.76
N VAL A 34 -7.55 6.95 -9.69
CA VAL A 34 -8.46 6.72 -10.82
C VAL A 34 -9.54 5.74 -10.39
N ARG A 35 -10.77 6.03 -10.78
CA ARG A 35 -11.86 5.07 -10.67
C ARG A 35 -11.99 4.36 -12.02
N PRO A 36 -11.81 3.03 -12.09
CA PRO A 36 -12.02 2.28 -13.32
C PRO A 36 -13.52 2.13 -13.56
N LEU A 37 -14.15 3.15 -14.13
CA LEU A 37 -15.55 3.13 -14.51
C LEU A 37 -15.68 2.51 -15.90
N TYR A 38 -16.56 1.53 -16.03
CA TYR A 38 -16.83 0.85 -17.29
C TYR A 38 -18.28 1.07 -17.70
N GLN A 39 -18.47 1.41 -18.97
CA GLN A 39 -19.77 1.47 -19.60
C GLN A 39 -19.61 1.08 -21.08
N GLU A 40 -20.36 0.08 -21.51
CA GLU A 40 -20.31 -0.40 -22.88
C GLU A 40 -20.99 0.62 -23.82
N GLY A 41 -20.34 0.99 -24.92
CA GLY A 41 -20.87 1.97 -25.89
C GLY A 41 -20.92 3.43 -25.41
N TYR A 42 -20.18 3.80 -24.36
CA TYR A 42 -20.22 5.15 -23.82
C TYR A 42 -19.53 6.19 -24.72
N ALA A 43 -20.29 7.22 -25.11
CA ALA A 43 -19.81 8.36 -25.91
C ALA A 43 -20.19 9.72 -25.26
N GLY A 44 -20.24 9.78 -23.92
CA GLY A 44 -20.68 10.96 -23.15
C GLY A 44 -19.62 11.50 -22.18
N ASP A 45 -19.97 12.54 -21.43
CA ASP A 45 -19.07 13.28 -20.52
C ASP A 45 -18.95 12.59 -19.14
N SER A 46 -17.75 12.50 -18.56
CA SER A 46 -17.31 11.53 -17.52
C SER A 46 -18.13 11.39 -16.21
N ARG A 47 -19.13 12.23 -15.92
CA ARG A 47 -19.83 12.25 -14.61
C ARG A 47 -21.01 11.28 -14.49
N ASP A 48 -21.52 10.75 -15.61
CA ASP A 48 -22.71 9.88 -15.64
C ASP A 48 -22.41 8.39 -15.83
N ALA A 49 -21.13 8.01 -15.90
CA ALA A 49 -20.74 6.61 -16.01
C ALA A 49 -21.16 5.82 -14.76
N THR A 50 -21.92 4.75 -14.95
CA THR A 50 -22.52 3.98 -13.85
C THR A 50 -21.43 3.35 -12.99
N ARG A 51 -21.50 3.56 -11.67
CA ARG A 51 -20.63 2.89 -10.67
C ARG A 51 -21.03 1.44 -10.39
N ALA A 52 -21.91 0.87 -11.22
CA ALA A 52 -22.35 -0.50 -11.07
C ALA A 52 -21.19 -1.46 -11.38
N LEU A 53 -21.21 -2.64 -10.76
CA LEU A 53 -20.29 -3.71 -11.13
C LEU A 53 -20.67 -4.24 -12.52
N ALA A 54 -19.68 -4.49 -13.37
CA ALA A 54 -19.88 -5.06 -14.69
C ALA A 54 -19.02 -6.31 -14.86
N LEU A 55 -19.68 -7.44 -15.11
CA LEU A 55 -19.05 -8.72 -15.42
C LEU A 55 -19.11 -8.93 -16.94
N LEU A 56 -17.96 -9.04 -17.58
CA LEU A 56 -17.82 -9.32 -19.00
C LEU A 56 -17.50 -10.79 -19.20
N ASP A 57 -18.43 -11.51 -19.83
CA ASP A 57 -18.24 -12.88 -20.29
C ASP A 57 -17.67 -12.86 -21.72
N HIS A 58 -16.36 -13.04 -21.84
CA HIS A 58 -15.68 -13.01 -23.13
C HIS A 58 -16.03 -14.21 -24.03
N GLN A 59 -16.63 -15.28 -23.49
CA GLN A 59 -17.11 -16.38 -24.32
C GLN A 59 -18.30 -15.95 -25.17
N GLN A 60 -19.26 -15.23 -24.57
CA GLN A 60 -20.44 -14.73 -25.26
C GLN A 60 -20.15 -13.49 -26.11
N ARG A 61 -19.26 -12.64 -25.61
CA ARG A 61 -18.92 -11.35 -26.23
C ARG A 61 -17.92 -11.48 -27.38
N ASP A 62 -16.86 -12.25 -27.15
CA ASP A 62 -15.66 -12.27 -27.99
C ASP A 62 -15.31 -13.67 -28.51
N GLY A 63 -16.06 -14.71 -28.13
CA GLY A 63 -15.77 -16.11 -28.49
C GLY A 63 -14.60 -16.75 -27.73
N VAL A 64 -14.11 -16.11 -26.66
CA VAL A 64 -12.95 -16.57 -25.87
C VAL A 64 -13.43 -17.24 -24.58
N SER A 65 -13.26 -18.56 -24.48
CA SER A 65 -13.64 -19.33 -23.28
C SER A 65 -12.65 -19.15 -22.13
N GLY A 66 -13.13 -19.28 -20.89
CA GLY A 66 -12.31 -19.23 -19.68
C GLY A 66 -11.77 -17.84 -19.32
N PHE A 67 -12.24 -16.78 -19.99
CA PHE A 67 -11.83 -15.41 -19.75
C PHE A 67 -13.01 -14.57 -19.26
N LEU A 68 -12.88 -14.05 -18.03
CA LEU A 68 -13.88 -13.21 -17.37
C LEU A 68 -13.20 -11.92 -16.90
N THR A 69 -13.84 -10.78 -17.17
CA THR A 69 -13.40 -9.50 -16.63
C THR A 69 -14.47 -8.95 -15.69
N ILE A 70 -14.07 -8.59 -14.47
CA ILE A 70 -14.91 -7.83 -13.54
C ILE A 70 -14.35 -6.42 -13.41
N THR A 71 -15.18 -5.41 -13.65
CA THR A 71 -14.78 -3.99 -13.61
C THR A 71 -15.87 -3.12 -12.98
N GLY A 72 -15.52 -1.89 -12.63
CA GLY A 72 -16.37 -1.03 -11.83
C GLY A 72 -16.49 -1.53 -10.38
N GLY A 73 -17.67 -1.32 -9.80
CA GLY A 73 -17.93 -1.66 -8.41
C GLY A 73 -17.22 -0.75 -7.39
N LYS A 74 -17.58 -0.93 -6.12
CA LYS A 74 -17.04 -0.18 -4.99
C LYS A 74 -16.26 -1.12 -4.09
N TRP A 75 -15.34 -0.56 -3.30
CA TRP A 75 -14.74 -1.31 -2.20
C TRP A 75 -15.81 -1.96 -1.31
N THR A 76 -16.89 -1.25 -1.00
CA THR A 76 -18.00 -1.78 -0.19
C THR A 76 -18.72 -2.99 -0.80
N THR A 77 -18.55 -3.25 -2.10
CA THR A 77 -19.17 -4.38 -2.82
C THR A 77 -18.17 -5.43 -3.27
N PHE A 78 -16.91 -5.39 -2.80
CA PHE A 78 -15.85 -6.29 -3.28
C PHE A 78 -16.20 -7.78 -3.13
N ARG A 79 -16.83 -8.16 -2.01
CA ARG A 79 -17.28 -9.55 -1.76
C ARG A 79 -18.32 -10.01 -2.79
N LEU A 80 -19.30 -9.14 -3.09
CA LEU A 80 -20.32 -9.42 -4.11
C LEU A 80 -19.68 -9.55 -5.49
N MET A 81 -18.73 -8.67 -5.84
CA MET A 81 -17.99 -8.77 -7.10
C MET A 81 -17.23 -10.10 -7.22
N ALA A 82 -16.56 -10.53 -6.14
CA ALA A 82 -15.86 -11.80 -6.11
C ALA A 82 -16.83 -12.99 -6.27
N GLN A 83 -17.96 -12.95 -5.55
CA GLN A 83 -19.00 -13.98 -5.66
C GLN A 83 -19.56 -14.05 -7.09
N THR A 84 -20.00 -12.93 -7.67
CA THR A 84 -20.53 -12.88 -9.04
C THR A 84 -19.53 -13.40 -10.08
N THR A 85 -18.25 -13.07 -9.92
CA THR A 85 -17.18 -13.55 -10.82
C THR A 85 -16.97 -15.06 -10.68
N MET A 86 -16.91 -15.57 -9.46
CA MET A 86 -16.68 -16.99 -9.20
C MET A 86 -17.89 -17.85 -9.56
N ASP A 87 -19.12 -17.37 -9.33
CA ASP A 87 -20.34 -18.08 -9.74
C ASP A 87 -20.36 -18.29 -11.26
N LYS A 88 -19.94 -17.27 -12.04
CA LYS A 88 -19.81 -17.39 -13.50
C LYS A 88 -18.68 -18.34 -13.92
N ALA A 89 -17.53 -18.27 -13.24
CA ALA A 89 -16.41 -19.18 -13.49
C ALA A 89 -16.81 -20.65 -13.22
N CYS A 90 -17.47 -20.90 -12.09
CA CYS A 90 -18.03 -22.21 -11.74
C CYS A 90 -18.98 -22.74 -12.81
N ALA A 91 -19.88 -21.89 -13.33
CA ALA A 91 -20.77 -22.27 -14.42
C ALA A 91 -20.02 -22.65 -15.71
N GLN A 92 -18.97 -21.91 -16.10
CA GLN A 92 -18.14 -22.25 -17.28
C GLN A 92 -17.34 -23.55 -17.08
N LEU A 93 -16.93 -23.85 -15.84
CA LEU A 93 -16.15 -25.04 -15.49
C LEU A 93 -17.03 -26.27 -15.19
N GLY A 94 -18.36 -26.14 -15.17
CA GLY A 94 -19.27 -27.21 -14.78
C GLY A 94 -19.17 -27.62 -13.31
N VAL A 95 -18.76 -26.69 -12.44
CA VAL A 95 -18.60 -26.92 -11.00
C VAL A 95 -19.78 -26.32 -10.25
N GLU A 96 -20.53 -27.14 -9.52
CA GLU A 96 -21.58 -26.67 -8.61
C GLU A 96 -21.04 -26.57 -7.18
N ARG A 97 -20.83 -25.35 -6.70
CA ARG A 97 -20.39 -25.10 -5.32
C ARG A 97 -21.00 -23.80 -4.80
N ALA A 98 -21.70 -23.88 -3.67
CA ALA A 98 -22.24 -22.70 -3.02
C ALA A 98 -21.13 -21.77 -2.51
N CYS A 99 -21.30 -20.46 -2.71
CA CYS A 99 -20.42 -19.46 -2.13
C CYS A 99 -20.58 -19.42 -0.60
N ARG A 100 -19.46 -19.38 0.13
CA ARG A 100 -19.44 -19.35 1.60
C ARG A 100 -18.87 -18.06 2.19
N THR A 101 -18.41 -17.14 1.35
CA THR A 101 -17.65 -15.96 1.77
C THR A 101 -18.46 -14.95 2.57
N ALA A 102 -19.78 -15.09 2.63
CA ALA A 102 -20.64 -14.28 3.49
C ALA A 102 -20.42 -14.60 4.99
N ASP A 103 -20.14 -15.87 5.30
CA ASP A 103 -20.01 -16.37 6.67
C ASP A 103 -18.58 -16.79 7.01
N THR A 104 -17.68 -16.87 6.03
CA THR A 104 -16.25 -17.12 6.25
C THR A 104 -15.60 -15.90 6.92
N PRO A 105 -15.07 -16.02 8.16
CA PRO A 105 -14.30 -14.94 8.78
C PRO A 105 -13.06 -14.61 7.95
N VAL A 106 -12.70 -13.32 7.89
CA VAL A 106 -11.41 -12.92 7.33
C VAL A 106 -10.28 -13.28 8.32
N PRO A 107 -9.05 -13.55 7.85
CA PRO A 107 -7.90 -13.72 8.73
C PRO A 107 -7.70 -12.50 9.65
N GLY A 108 -7.26 -12.70 10.89
CA GLY A 108 -7.04 -11.62 11.86
C GLY A 108 -8.24 -11.33 12.77
N THR A 109 -9.36 -12.04 12.62
CA THR A 109 -10.56 -11.84 13.46
C THR A 109 -10.33 -12.22 14.92
N GLU A 110 -9.38 -13.11 15.19
CA GLU A 110 -8.92 -13.48 16.52
C GLU A 110 -8.30 -12.32 17.32
N GLN A 111 -7.88 -11.25 16.65
CA GLN A 111 -7.29 -10.06 17.26
C GLN A 111 -8.34 -9.11 17.88
N GLY A 112 -9.63 -9.42 17.70
CA GLY A 112 -10.74 -8.62 18.22
C GLY A 112 -11.09 -7.41 17.36
N TYR A 113 -11.96 -6.54 17.90
CA TYR A 113 -12.41 -5.36 17.18
C TYR A 113 -11.40 -4.22 17.27
N TYR A 114 -11.19 -3.55 16.14
CA TYR A 114 -10.39 -2.34 16.10
C TYR A 114 -10.99 -1.26 17.02
N TRP A 115 -10.13 -0.63 17.83
CA TRP A 115 -10.47 0.56 18.60
C TRP A 115 -9.32 1.56 18.56
N LEU A 116 -9.64 2.86 18.64
CA LEU A 116 -8.72 3.94 18.27
C LEU A 116 -7.44 3.99 19.12
N GLY A 117 -7.52 3.65 20.41
CA GLY A 117 -6.40 3.74 21.35
C GLY A 117 -5.59 2.46 21.54
N HIS A 118 -5.87 1.37 20.80
CA HIS A 118 -5.22 0.07 21.04
C HIS A 118 -3.70 0.14 21.03
N ARG A 119 -3.10 0.86 20.07
CA ARG A 119 -1.64 1.01 19.99
C ARG A 119 -1.06 1.82 21.15
N LEU A 120 -1.77 2.85 21.61
CA LEU A 120 -1.30 3.64 22.76
C LEU A 120 -1.34 2.79 24.02
N HIS A 121 -2.44 2.07 24.21
CA HIS A 121 -2.60 1.16 25.33
C HIS A 121 -1.52 0.07 25.36
N GLU A 122 -1.24 -0.56 24.22
CA GLU A 122 -0.18 -1.57 24.10
C GLU A 122 1.20 -0.98 24.43
N VAL A 123 1.51 0.22 23.93
CA VAL A 123 2.78 0.91 24.22
C VAL A 123 2.91 1.27 25.70
N GLU A 124 1.83 1.72 26.34
CA GLU A 124 1.82 2.09 27.76
C GLU A 124 1.89 0.88 28.68
N GLU A 125 1.10 -0.15 28.41
CA GLU A 125 1.03 -1.39 29.20
C GLU A 125 2.35 -2.17 29.16
N HIS A 126 3.00 -2.22 27.99
CA HIS A 126 4.25 -2.96 27.80
C HIS A 126 5.50 -2.07 27.87
N HIS A 127 5.36 -0.78 28.19
CA HIS A 127 6.47 0.18 28.28
C HIS A 127 7.37 0.24 27.03
N LEU A 128 6.75 0.21 25.83
CA LEU A 128 7.43 0.13 24.53
C LEU A 128 7.85 1.50 23.98
N GLN A 129 7.94 2.55 24.79
CA GLN A 129 8.25 3.89 24.31
C GLN A 129 9.63 3.95 23.64
N GLY A 130 10.58 3.14 24.10
CA GLY A 130 11.92 3.02 23.51
C GLY A 130 11.94 2.30 22.16
N ASP A 131 10.91 1.51 21.85
CA ASP A 131 10.83 0.70 20.63
C ASP A 131 10.06 1.39 19.50
N LEU A 132 9.58 2.60 19.73
CA LEU A 132 8.83 3.38 18.74
C LEU A 132 9.73 3.78 17.56
N VAL A 133 9.33 3.33 16.38
CA VAL A 133 9.95 3.71 15.11
C VAL A 133 9.18 4.87 14.48
N CYS A 134 7.85 4.88 14.57
CA CYS A 134 6.99 6.01 14.18
C CYS A 134 6.10 6.45 15.33
N GLU A 135 6.42 7.60 15.91
CA GLU A 135 5.68 8.19 17.02
C GLU A 135 4.29 8.68 16.60
N CYS A 136 4.13 9.09 15.34
CA CYS A 136 2.84 9.62 14.86
C CYS A 136 1.74 8.56 14.72
N GLU A 137 2.12 7.32 14.46
CA GLU A 137 1.19 6.20 14.22
C GLU A 137 1.43 5.04 15.21
N LEU A 138 2.27 5.30 16.23
CA LEU A 138 2.65 4.36 17.29
C LEU A 138 3.15 3.02 16.73
N VAL A 139 3.99 3.08 15.70
CA VAL A 139 4.57 1.88 15.08
C VAL A 139 5.86 1.51 15.81
N THR A 140 5.92 0.32 16.37
CA THR A 140 7.11 -0.22 17.05
C THR A 140 8.02 -0.97 16.09
N ARG A 141 9.26 -1.24 16.51
CA ARG A 141 10.20 -2.12 15.78
C ARG A 141 9.60 -3.50 15.54
N ALA A 142 8.97 -4.10 16.54
CA ALA A 142 8.37 -5.44 16.45
C ALA A 142 7.32 -5.52 15.32
N MET A 143 6.51 -4.48 15.15
CA MET A 143 5.52 -4.43 14.06
C MET A 143 6.17 -4.45 12.67
N ILE A 144 7.31 -3.76 12.51
CA ILE A 144 8.06 -3.73 11.25
C ILE A 144 8.71 -5.10 10.99
N GLU A 145 9.32 -5.69 12.01
CA GLU A 145 9.95 -7.01 11.91
C GLU A 145 8.92 -8.10 11.61
N GLN A 146 7.75 -8.06 12.24
CA GLN A 146 6.64 -8.96 11.97
C GLN A 146 6.13 -8.81 10.53
N ALA A 147 5.97 -7.57 10.04
CA ALA A 147 5.60 -7.33 8.64
C ALA A 147 6.66 -7.89 7.66
N ALA A 148 7.95 -7.76 7.99
CA ALA A 148 9.06 -8.31 7.19
C ALA A 148 9.21 -9.85 7.30
N GLN A 149 8.71 -10.45 8.38
CA GLN A 149 8.61 -11.90 8.51
C GLN A 149 7.45 -12.43 7.66
N ASN A 150 6.29 -11.78 7.73
CA ASN A 150 5.11 -12.16 6.94
C ASN A 150 5.36 -11.99 5.44
N ASN A 151 6.02 -10.90 5.04
CA ASN A 151 6.38 -10.63 3.65
C ASN A 151 7.90 -10.45 3.51
N PRO A 152 8.64 -11.49 3.08
CA PRO A 152 10.08 -11.41 2.83
C PRO A 152 10.49 -10.39 1.75
N THR A 153 9.54 -9.90 0.96
CA THR A 153 9.75 -8.87 -0.08
C THR A 153 9.19 -7.50 0.31
N VAL A 154 8.96 -7.28 1.61
CA VAL A 154 8.37 -6.03 2.12
C VAL A 154 9.18 -4.81 1.69
N THR A 155 8.47 -3.79 1.23
CA THR A 155 9.01 -2.46 0.96
C THR A 155 8.55 -1.47 2.03
N LEU A 156 9.20 -0.32 2.11
CA LEU A 156 8.74 0.77 3.00
C LEU A 156 7.31 1.23 2.67
N ASP A 157 6.88 1.09 1.41
CA ASP A 157 5.51 1.41 0.99
C ASP A 157 4.50 0.33 1.39
N ASP A 158 4.95 -0.93 1.52
CA ASP A 158 4.15 -2.00 2.13
C ASP A 158 3.99 -1.77 3.63
N LEU A 159 5.06 -1.41 4.35
CA LEU A 159 4.96 -1.01 5.78
C LEU A 159 3.99 0.16 5.99
N ARG A 160 3.90 1.08 5.02
CA ARG A 160 2.92 2.17 5.06
C ARG A 160 1.48 1.66 4.94
N ARG A 161 1.23 0.60 4.17
CA ARG A 161 -0.10 -0.03 4.05
C ARG A 161 -0.42 -0.91 5.25
N ASP A 162 0.53 -1.75 5.64
CA ASP A 162 0.34 -2.81 6.62
C ASP A 162 0.28 -2.27 8.05
N VAL A 163 1.30 -1.47 8.43
CA VAL A 163 1.44 -0.98 9.81
C VAL A 163 1.19 0.52 9.93
N ARG A 164 0.90 1.22 8.83
CA ARG A 164 0.69 2.67 8.74
C ARG A 164 1.95 3.51 8.99
N LEU A 165 3.13 2.93 8.74
CA LEU A 165 4.41 3.65 8.85
C LEU A 165 4.38 4.96 8.02
N GLY A 166 4.66 6.10 8.64
CA GLY A 166 4.74 7.39 7.94
C GLY A 166 3.41 7.98 7.47
N MET A 167 2.27 7.45 7.94
CA MET A 167 0.93 7.97 7.62
C MET A 167 0.52 9.19 8.44
N GLY A 168 1.20 9.45 9.56
CA GLY A 168 0.93 10.59 10.43
C GLY A 168 1.50 11.92 9.94
N PRO A 169 1.39 13.02 10.72
CA PRO A 169 1.69 14.37 10.27
C PRO A 169 3.12 14.61 9.78
N CYS A 170 4.10 13.81 10.21
CA CYS A 170 5.48 13.87 9.73
C CYS A 170 5.66 13.28 8.32
N GLN A 171 4.64 12.60 7.78
CA GLN A 171 4.58 12.01 6.45
C GLN A 171 5.72 11.03 6.11
N GLY A 172 6.39 10.46 7.12
CA GLY A 172 7.53 9.55 6.96
C GLY A 172 8.91 10.21 7.12
N GLY A 173 8.97 11.51 7.41
CA GLY A 173 10.24 12.26 7.46
C GLY A 173 11.28 11.73 8.45
N PHE A 174 10.86 11.05 9.53
CA PHE A 174 11.78 10.49 10.54
C PHE A 174 11.79 8.96 10.53
N CYS A 175 10.61 8.35 10.56
CA CYS A 175 10.47 6.91 10.75
C CYS A 175 10.94 6.09 9.55
N THR A 176 10.92 6.65 8.34
CA THR A 176 11.29 5.91 7.12
C THR A 176 12.78 5.56 7.11
N PHE A 177 13.67 6.46 7.55
CA PHE A 177 15.10 6.16 7.66
C PHE A 177 15.39 5.06 8.69
N ARG A 178 14.71 5.14 9.85
CA ARG A 178 14.81 4.13 10.90
C ARG A 178 14.33 2.76 10.39
N ALA A 179 13.16 2.72 9.75
CA ALA A 179 12.61 1.50 9.17
C ALA A 179 13.51 0.91 8.07
N ALA A 180 14.12 1.75 7.23
CA ALA A 180 15.09 1.29 6.23
C ALA A 180 16.31 0.62 6.87
N GLY A 181 16.82 1.18 7.98
CA GLY A 181 17.88 0.56 8.78
C GLY A 181 17.46 -0.81 9.35
N ILE A 182 16.26 -0.90 9.93
CA ILE A 182 15.73 -2.17 10.48
C ILE A 182 15.63 -3.25 9.40
N LEU A 183 15.13 -2.91 8.21
CA LEU A 183 15.05 -3.85 7.10
C LEU A 183 16.44 -4.29 6.60
N ALA A 184 17.44 -3.40 6.64
CA ALA A 184 18.82 -3.72 6.28
C ALA A 184 19.45 -4.68 7.29
N GLU A 185 19.31 -4.41 8.60
CA GLU A 185 19.76 -5.28 9.70
C GLU A 185 19.21 -6.70 9.55
N GLY A 186 17.90 -6.83 9.27
CA GLY A 186 17.24 -8.12 9.07
C GLY A 186 17.69 -8.88 7.82
N GLY A 187 18.20 -8.18 6.80
CA GLY A 187 18.73 -8.76 5.57
C GLY A 187 20.13 -9.39 5.73
N GLU A 188 20.99 -8.79 6.55
CA GLU A 188 22.35 -9.28 6.80
C GLU A 188 22.38 -10.57 7.64
N GLY A 189 21.39 -10.78 8.51
CA GLY A 189 21.27 -11.98 9.36
C GLY A 189 20.64 -13.22 8.69
N ARG A 190 19.93 -13.06 7.57
CA ARG A 190 19.26 -14.17 6.86
C ARG A 190 20.16 -14.89 5.85
N GLY A 191 21.23 -14.25 5.38
CA GLY A 191 22.15 -14.83 4.40
C GLY A 191 23.02 -16.00 4.90
N ALA A 192 22.99 -16.33 6.19
CA ALA A 192 23.84 -17.37 6.80
C ALA A 192 23.06 -18.57 7.38
N ARG A 193 21.72 -18.56 7.37
CA ARG A 193 20.91 -19.63 7.99
C ARG A 193 19.98 -20.36 7.02
N ASP A 194 19.81 -19.87 5.80
CA ASP A 194 18.79 -20.38 4.87
C ASP A 194 19.33 -21.43 3.87
N GLU A 195 20.56 -21.95 4.04
CA GLU A 195 21.10 -22.99 3.13
C GLU A 195 20.70 -24.43 3.50
N GLU A 196 20.08 -24.68 4.67
CA GLU A 196 19.88 -26.07 5.14
C GLU A 196 18.43 -26.54 5.36
N GLU A 197 17.41 -25.70 5.19
CA GLU A 197 16.00 -26.11 5.39
C GLU A 197 15.13 -25.86 4.15
N ALA A 198 15.51 -26.49 3.04
CA ALA A 198 14.64 -26.64 1.87
C ALA A 198 14.10 -28.07 1.76
N ALA A 199 13.18 -28.46 2.65
CA ALA A 199 12.18 -29.51 2.39
C ALA A 199 11.18 -29.68 3.55
N VAL A 200 9.91 -29.31 3.35
CA VAL A 200 8.72 -30.18 3.61
C VAL A 200 7.53 -29.63 2.81
N PRO A 201 6.86 -30.43 1.94
CA PRO A 201 5.52 -30.13 1.45
C PRO A 201 4.49 -30.68 2.46
N SER A 202 3.76 -29.78 3.13
CA SER A 202 2.60 -30.15 3.96
C SER A 202 1.34 -29.58 3.32
N ALA A 203 0.54 -30.45 2.74
CA ALA A 203 -0.78 -30.16 2.20
C ALA A 203 -1.78 -29.93 3.34
N THR A 204 -1.69 -28.76 3.97
CA THR A 204 -2.79 -28.16 4.73
C THR A 204 -3.27 -26.96 3.95
N SER A 205 -4.59 -26.83 3.77
CA SER A 205 -5.21 -25.80 2.94
C SER A 205 -5.13 -24.40 3.56
N GLU A 206 -3.93 -23.95 3.90
CA GLU A 206 -3.62 -22.56 4.16
C GLU A 206 -3.65 -21.84 2.82
N TRP A 207 -4.53 -20.87 2.71
CA TRP A 207 -4.53 -19.97 1.58
C TRP A 207 -3.23 -19.18 1.64
N GLU A 208 -2.33 -19.37 0.68
CA GLU A 208 -1.26 -18.41 0.43
C GLU A 208 -1.93 -17.07 0.13
N VAL A 209 -1.98 -16.18 1.12
CA VAL A 209 -2.44 -14.82 0.92
C VAL A 209 -1.41 -14.15 0.02
N ALA A 210 -1.76 -13.95 -1.25
CA ALA A 210 -0.95 -13.16 -2.16
C ALA A 210 -0.80 -11.76 -1.57
N TYR A 211 0.38 -11.46 -1.01
CA TYR A 211 0.71 -10.10 -0.61
C TYR A 211 0.58 -9.20 -1.82
N MET A 212 -0.16 -8.10 -1.66
CA MET A 212 -0.42 -7.14 -2.73
C MET A 212 0.91 -6.47 -3.11
N GLN A 213 1.65 -7.08 -4.03
CA GLN A 213 2.98 -6.63 -4.40
C GLN A 213 2.91 -5.23 -4.98
N SER A 214 3.68 -4.31 -4.40
CA SER A 214 3.86 -2.96 -4.92
C SER A 214 4.27 -3.04 -6.40
N PRO A 215 3.45 -2.56 -7.36
CA PRO A 215 3.77 -2.68 -8.77
C PRO A 215 4.79 -1.61 -9.15
N LYS A 216 6.09 -1.93 -9.09
CA LYS A 216 7.10 -1.27 -9.94
C LYS A 216 8.50 -1.88 -10.02
N HIS A 217 8.89 -2.79 -9.13
CA HIS A 217 10.26 -3.33 -9.14
C HIS A 217 10.37 -4.85 -9.23
N ASN A 218 9.27 -5.56 -9.47
CA ASN A 218 9.30 -7.04 -9.54
C ASN A 218 9.35 -7.64 -10.95
N ILE A 219 9.72 -6.86 -11.98
CA ILE A 219 9.96 -7.40 -13.33
C ILE A 219 11.36 -6.98 -13.79
N GLY A 220 12.36 -7.69 -13.27
CA GLY A 220 13.57 -7.94 -14.03
C GLY A 220 13.29 -9.05 -15.02
N ALA A 221 12.90 -8.69 -16.25
CA ALA A 221 12.88 -9.60 -17.38
C ALA A 221 14.33 -10.07 -17.66
N ASN A 222 14.75 -11.14 -17.00
CA ASN A 222 15.72 -12.13 -17.48
C ASN A 222 15.97 -13.16 -16.38
N GLY A 223 15.78 -14.43 -16.72
CA GLY A 223 15.98 -15.61 -15.87
C GLY A 223 17.43 -15.87 -15.45
N ALA A 224 18.07 -14.90 -14.82
CA ALA A 224 19.31 -15.09 -14.09
C ALA A 224 18.97 -15.10 -12.60
N ARG A 225 19.22 -16.22 -11.93
CA ARG A 225 19.30 -16.35 -10.47
C ARG A 225 20.24 -15.26 -9.94
N ARG A 226 19.71 -14.08 -9.62
CA ARG A 226 20.43 -13.05 -8.90
C ARG A 226 20.28 -13.33 -7.41
N SER A 227 21.42 -13.26 -6.73
CA SER A 227 21.65 -13.55 -5.31
C SER A 227 20.49 -13.18 -4.40
N ASN A 228 20.25 -14.04 -3.41
CA ASN A 228 19.20 -13.97 -2.39
C ASN A 228 19.34 -12.78 -1.41
N ARG A 229 20.04 -11.72 -1.79
CA ARG A 229 20.27 -10.53 -0.96
C ARG A 229 19.39 -9.39 -1.47
N ARG A 230 18.15 -9.33 -0.96
CA ARG A 230 17.07 -8.49 -1.49
C ARG A 230 16.91 -7.13 -0.81
N PHE A 231 17.71 -6.84 0.22
CA PHE A 231 17.73 -5.57 0.97
C PHE A 231 19.03 -4.76 0.79
N ASP A 232 19.88 -5.12 -0.18
CA ASP A 232 21.28 -4.63 -0.30
C ASP A 232 21.46 -3.12 -0.50
N ASN A 233 20.39 -2.36 -0.72
CA ASN A 233 20.51 -0.92 -0.87
C ASN A 233 19.36 -0.15 -0.19
N PRO A 234 19.54 0.23 1.09
CA PRO A 234 18.61 1.08 1.82
C PRO A 234 18.29 2.39 1.10
N ASN A 235 19.25 2.95 0.34
CA ASN A 235 19.03 4.18 -0.42
C ASN A 235 18.03 3.98 -1.58
N LEU A 236 17.99 2.79 -2.19
CA LEU A 236 16.98 2.49 -3.22
C LEU A 236 15.59 2.38 -2.62
N LEU A 237 15.44 1.71 -1.47
CA LEU A 237 14.17 1.63 -0.75
C LEU A 237 13.66 3.03 -0.36
N LEU A 238 14.56 3.87 0.16
CA LEU A 238 14.24 5.25 0.51
C LEU A 238 13.82 6.07 -0.71
N ARG A 239 14.57 5.98 -1.80
CA ARG A 239 14.25 6.66 -3.05
C ARG A 239 12.88 6.24 -3.57
N ASP A 240 12.61 4.95 -3.64
CA ASP A 240 11.35 4.42 -4.18
C ASP A 240 10.16 4.79 -3.29
N PHE A 241 10.35 4.73 -1.96
CA PHE A 241 9.37 5.23 -1.01
C PHE A 241 9.07 6.71 -1.24
N LEU A 242 10.09 7.56 -1.35
CA LEU A 242 9.90 9.00 -1.58
C LEU A 242 9.22 9.25 -2.94
N GLN A 243 9.60 8.53 -3.99
CA GLN A 243 8.98 8.66 -5.31
C GLN A 243 7.50 8.29 -5.29
N GLU A 244 7.11 7.16 -4.68
CA GLU A 244 5.71 6.76 -4.58
C GLU A 244 4.94 7.65 -3.60
N ARG A 245 5.58 8.08 -2.51
CA ARG A 245 5.02 9.00 -1.53
C ARG A 245 4.63 10.32 -2.18
N TRP A 246 5.54 10.91 -2.94
CA TRP A 246 5.36 12.22 -3.57
C TRP A 246 4.92 12.12 -5.02
N ARG A 247 4.50 10.93 -5.47
CA ARG A 247 4.04 10.69 -6.83
C ARG A 247 2.85 11.58 -7.18
N GLY A 248 3.01 12.39 -8.22
CA GLY A 248 1.96 13.32 -8.65
C GLY A 248 1.82 14.56 -7.78
N LEU A 249 2.65 14.71 -6.74
CA LEU A 249 2.87 15.96 -6.02
C LEU A 249 4.13 16.59 -6.60
N THR A 250 4.08 17.86 -6.97
CA THR A 250 5.29 18.65 -7.23
C THR A 250 5.73 19.19 -5.88
N PRO A 251 6.79 18.66 -5.24
CA PRO A 251 7.31 19.24 -4.01
C PRO A 251 7.86 20.63 -4.33
N VAL A 252 7.04 21.65 -4.11
CA VAL A 252 7.48 23.04 -4.15
C VAL A 252 8.02 23.36 -2.77
N LEU A 253 9.32 23.23 -2.60
CA LEU A 253 10.00 23.92 -1.50
C LEU A 253 9.95 25.42 -1.80
N TRP A 254 9.43 26.21 -0.88
CA TRP A 254 9.36 27.67 -1.01
C TRP A 254 9.75 28.35 0.31
N GLY A 255 10.17 29.61 0.23
CA GLY A 255 10.43 30.44 1.41
C GLY A 255 11.54 29.90 2.31
N ARG A 256 11.25 29.75 3.61
CA ARG A 256 12.23 29.33 4.63
C ARG A 256 12.57 27.85 4.52
N GLN A 257 11.62 27.01 4.11
CA GLN A 257 11.81 25.58 3.93
C GLN A 257 12.85 25.30 2.84
N LEU A 258 12.75 25.98 1.69
CA LEU A 258 13.76 25.85 0.62
C LEU A 258 15.16 26.29 1.07
N LYS A 259 15.25 27.37 1.85
CA LYS A 259 16.53 27.85 2.38
C LYS A 259 17.15 26.87 3.37
N GLN A 260 16.31 26.26 4.22
CA GLN A 260 16.76 25.26 5.18
C GLN A 260 17.22 23.99 4.48
N GLU A 261 16.42 23.45 3.55
CA GLU A 261 16.80 22.26 2.78
C GLU A 261 18.08 22.49 1.97
N ARG A 262 18.26 23.68 1.38
CA ARG A 262 19.50 24.02 0.68
C ARG A 262 20.70 24.13 1.63
N LEU A 263 20.50 24.63 2.84
CA LEU A 263 21.56 24.67 3.86
C LEU A 263 21.91 23.25 4.32
N ASP A 264 20.92 22.42 4.59
CA ASP A 264 21.09 21.04 5.03
C ASP A 264 21.79 20.20 3.95
N GLU A 265 21.43 20.39 2.67
CA GLU A 265 22.13 19.80 1.52
C GLU A 265 23.59 20.26 1.45
N LEU A 266 23.85 21.56 1.62
CA LEU A 266 25.22 22.09 1.61
C LEU A 266 26.07 21.55 2.76
N ILE A 267 25.50 21.45 3.97
CA ILE A 267 26.16 20.83 5.11
C ILE A 267 26.45 19.36 4.81
N TYR A 268 25.47 18.62 4.28
CA TYR A 268 25.66 17.21 3.94
C TYR A 268 26.78 17.01 2.92
N LEU A 269 26.77 17.75 1.81
CA LEU A 269 27.81 17.67 0.77
C LEU A 269 29.19 18.10 1.28
N SER A 270 29.25 19.17 2.08
CA SER A 270 30.53 19.68 2.61
C SER A 270 31.14 18.80 3.71
N VAL A 271 30.30 18.15 4.53
CA VAL A 271 30.77 17.27 5.62
C VAL A 271 31.08 15.86 5.12
N MET A 272 30.27 15.32 4.19
CA MET A 272 30.42 13.94 3.69
C MET A 272 31.32 13.83 2.44
N ASN A 273 31.76 14.96 1.87
CA ASN A 273 32.66 15.06 0.71
C ASN A 273 32.27 14.14 -0.46
N VAL A 274 30.96 14.09 -0.77
CA VAL A 274 30.37 13.43 -1.94
C VAL A 274 30.11 14.44 -3.03
#